data_AF-A0A9D5ZAA4-F1
#
_entry.id   AF-A0A9D5ZAA4-F1
#
_cell.length_a   1.000
_cell.length_b   1.000
_cell.length_c   1.000
_cell.angle_alpha   90.00
_cell.angle_beta   90.00
_cell.angle_gamma   90.00
#
_symmetry.space_group_name_H-M   'P 1'
#
loop_
_entity.id
_entity.type
_entity.pdbx_description
1 polymer ?
#
loop_
_entity_poly.entity_id
_entity_poly.type
_entity_poly.pdbx_seq_one_letter_code
_entity_poly.pdbx_strand_id
1 'polypeptide(L)'
;DLSYVSASMAVDKRGMLPNAIPATRLSDGTLRYLCLLAILCHPNPGPLVCIEEPELGLHPDVLPTLAQLLKKASERTQLIVTTHSDVLVDAMTDMPEAILVAGRTENGTTLERLDAEKLKPWLEKYRLGQLWSRGEIGGVRW
;
A
#
# COMPACT_ATOMS: atom_id res chain seq x y z
N ASP A 1 23.69 -14.86 -18.73
CA ASP A 1 22.68 -14.45 -19.71
C ASP A 1 21.78 -13.41 -19.05
N LEU A 2 22.11 -12.13 -19.19
CA LEU A 2 21.34 -11.03 -18.60
C LEU A 2 20.33 -10.57 -19.65
N SER A 3 19.26 -11.34 -19.81
CA SER A 3 18.10 -10.91 -20.57
C SER A 3 17.48 -9.70 -19.86
N TYR A 4 17.77 -8.50 -20.36
CA TYR A 4 17.05 -7.29 -19.96
C TYR A 4 15.57 -7.52 -20.27
N VAL A 5 14.74 -7.63 -19.23
CA VAL A 5 13.30 -7.54 -19.37
C VAL A 5 12.97 -6.07 -19.62
N SER A 6 12.72 -5.71 -20.88
CA SER A 6 12.20 -4.40 -21.21
C SER A 6 10.69 -4.40 -20.99
N ALA A 7 10.22 -3.60 -20.04
CA ALA A 7 8.79 -3.36 -19.84
C ALA A 7 8.41 -2.05 -20.55
N SER A 8 7.63 -2.15 -21.62
CA SER A 8 7.01 -0.97 -22.25
C SER A 8 5.62 -0.78 -21.66
N MET A 9 5.38 0.37 -21.02
CA MET A 9 4.06 0.74 -20.53
C MET A 9 3.41 1.73 -21.50
N ALA A 10 2.27 1.34 -22.04
CA ALA A 10 1.39 2.16 -22.86
C ALA A 10 0.00 2.15 -22.23
N VAL A 11 -0.59 3.33 -22.06
CA VAL A 11 -1.98 3.45 -21.60
C VAL A 11 -2.86 3.55 -22.84
N ASP A 12 -3.68 2.53 -23.09
CA ASP A 12 -4.76 2.56 -24.08
C ASP A 12 -6.11 2.39 -23.39
N LYS A 13 -6.97 3.38 -23.55
CA LYS A 13 -8.33 3.35 -23.02
C LYS A 13 -9.25 2.77 -24.08
N ARG A 14 -9.20 1.45 -24.30
CA ARG A 14 -10.06 0.71 -25.27
C ARG A 14 -10.09 1.33 -26.68
N GLY A 15 -8.95 1.76 -27.23
CA GLY A 15 -8.86 2.37 -28.55
C GLY A 15 -9.42 3.81 -28.63
N MET A 16 -9.75 4.45 -27.50
CA MET A 16 -10.24 5.84 -27.47
C MET A 16 -9.11 6.86 -27.65
N LEU A 17 -7.85 6.45 -27.51
CA LEU A 17 -6.70 7.30 -27.80
C LEU A 17 -6.18 6.96 -29.18
N PRO A 18 -5.99 7.96 -30.07
CA PRO A 18 -5.51 7.69 -31.43
C PRO A 18 -4.10 7.10 -31.45
N ASN A 19 -3.31 7.27 -30.37
CA ASN A 19 -1.99 6.69 -30.17
C ASN A 19 -1.75 6.37 -28.69
N ALA A 20 -0.93 5.35 -28.42
CA ALA A 20 -0.39 5.07 -27.09
C ALA A 20 0.37 6.28 -26.53
N ILE A 21 0.19 6.57 -25.23
CA ILE A 21 0.97 7.60 -24.54
C ILE A 21 2.30 6.97 -24.05
N PRO A 22 3.46 7.48 -24.49
CA PRO A 22 4.75 7.01 -23.97
C PRO A 22 4.89 7.31 -22.48
N ALA A 23 5.49 6.38 -21.72
CA ALA A 23 5.75 6.55 -20.29
C ALA A 23 6.53 7.84 -19.96
N THR A 24 7.41 8.28 -20.86
CA THR A 24 8.21 9.53 -20.72
C THR A 24 7.36 10.81 -20.67
N ARG A 25 6.07 10.73 -21.01
CA ARG A 25 5.14 11.87 -20.94
C ARG A 25 4.23 11.84 -19.71
N LEU A 26 4.38 10.85 -18.83
CA LEU A 26 3.61 10.73 -17.59
C LEU A 26 4.37 11.37 -16.44
N SER A 27 3.64 11.90 -15.45
CA SER A 27 4.27 12.27 -14.17
C SER A 27 4.74 11.02 -13.43
N ASP A 28 5.78 11.16 -12.61
CA ASP A 28 6.33 10.07 -11.79
C ASP A 28 5.24 9.38 -10.95
N GLY A 29 4.35 10.16 -10.32
CA GLY A 29 3.22 9.63 -9.55
C GLY A 29 2.25 8.79 -10.41
N THR A 30 1.99 9.21 -11.65
CA THR A 30 1.15 8.44 -12.58
C THR A 30 1.83 7.14 -12.99
N LEU A 31 3.12 7.19 -13.31
CA LEU A 31 3.90 6.01 -13.67
C LEU A 31 3.95 5.00 -12.52
N ARG A 32 4.21 5.46 -11.29
CA ARG A 32 4.20 4.62 -10.08
C ARG A 32 2.83 4.00 -9.85
N TYR A 33 1.75 4.78 -9.95
CA TYR A 33 0.40 4.25 -9.77
C TYR A 33 0.06 3.18 -10.82
N LEU A 34 0.45 3.38 -12.08
CA LEU A 34 0.24 2.38 -13.12
C LEU A 34 1.08 1.10 -12.88
N CYS A 35 2.31 1.21 -12.39
CA CYS A 35 3.10 0.06 -11.97
C CYS A 35 2.43 -0.70 -10.81
N LEU A 36 1.92 0.01 -9.81
CA LEU A 36 1.17 -0.61 -8.70
C LEU A 36 -0.09 -1.31 -9.21
N LEU A 37 -0.84 -0.70 -10.13
CA LEU A 37 -1.99 -1.33 -10.76
C LEU A 37 -1.60 -2.60 -11.52
N ALA A 38 -0.49 -2.59 -12.25
CA ALA A 38 -0.02 -3.77 -12.98
C ALA A 38 0.31 -4.93 -12.02
N ILE A 39 0.93 -4.64 -10.88
CA ILE A 39 1.25 -5.63 -9.84
C ILE A 39 -0.03 -6.13 -9.15
N LEU A 40 -0.85 -5.23 -8.63
CA LEU A 40 -2.01 -5.55 -7.80
C LEU A 40 -3.16 -6.17 -8.60
N CYS A 41 -3.29 -5.83 -9.89
CA CYS A 41 -4.30 -6.39 -10.79
C CYS A 41 -3.76 -7.55 -11.65
N HIS A 42 -2.52 -8.02 -11.43
CA HIS A 42 -1.98 -9.14 -12.19
C HIS A 42 -2.90 -10.37 -12.05
N PRO A 43 -3.35 -11.01 -13.14
CA PRO A 43 -4.39 -12.06 -13.08
C PRO A 43 -3.90 -13.34 -12.41
N ASN A 44 -2.60 -13.65 -12.51
CA ASN A 44 -1.97 -14.81 -11.91
C ASN A 44 -0.72 -14.38 -11.10
N PRO A 45 -0.89 -13.72 -9.95
CA PRO A 45 0.25 -13.23 -9.18
C PRO A 45 1.09 -14.40 -8.66
N GLY A 46 2.36 -14.14 -8.33
CA GLY A 46 3.17 -15.10 -7.58
C GLY A 46 2.57 -15.38 -6.19
N PRO A 47 3.09 -16.36 -5.44
CA PRO A 47 2.56 -16.70 -4.12
C PRO A 47 2.79 -15.61 -3.05
N LEU A 48 3.77 -14.73 -3.27
CA LEU A 48 4.13 -13.62 -2.40
C LEU A 48 4.47 -12.38 -3.23
N VAL A 49 3.94 -11.24 -2.81
CA VAL A 49 4.28 -9.90 -3.33
C VAL A 49 4.69 -9.02 -2.14
N CYS A 50 5.85 -8.37 -2.25
CA CYS A 50 6.33 -7.40 -1.27
C CYS A 50 6.39 -6.02 -1.93
N ILE A 51 5.82 -5.00 -1.30
CA ILE A 51 5.81 -3.63 -1.81
C ILE A 51 6.27 -2.67 -0.72
N GLU A 52 7.38 -1.97 -0.99
CA GLU A 52 7.89 -0.91 -0.12
C GLU A 52 7.20 0.42 -0.45
N GLU A 53 6.64 1.07 0.57
CA GLU A 53 6.06 2.43 0.52
C GLU A 53 5.21 2.71 -0.76
N PRO A 54 4.13 1.95 -1.02
CA PRO A 54 3.34 2.11 -2.25
C PRO A 54 2.68 3.48 -2.38
N GLU A 55 2.54 4.24 -1.29
CA GLU A 55 2.06 5.62 -1.29
C GLU A 55 3.05 6.64 -1.88
N LEU A 56 4.33 6.30 -2.02
CA LEU A 56 5.39 7.28 -2.24
C LEU A 56 5.24 7.98 -3.61
N GLY A 57 4.98 9.28 -3.58
CA GLY A 57 4.75 10.10 -4.77
C GLY A 57 3.34 10.02 -5.34
N LEU A 58 2.40 9.39 -4.61
CA LEU A 58 0.98 9.45 -4.92
C LEU A 58 0.30 10.61 -4.18
N HIS A 59 -0.74 11.16 -4.78
CA HIS A 59 -1.59 12.14 -4.09
C HIS A 59 -2.39 11.43 -2.97
N PRO A 60 -2.56 12.03 -1.78
CA PRO A 60 -3.28 11.42 -0.66
C PRO A 60 -4.68 10.89 -1.01
N ASP A 61 -5.41 11.60 -1.88
CA ASP A 61 -6.75 11.19 -2.35
C ASP A 61 -6.79 9.83 -3.06
N VAL A 62 -5.65 9.32 -3.55
CA VAL A 62 -5.56 8.01 -4.22
C VAL A 62 -5.40 6.88 -3.20
N LEU A 63 -4.89 7.16 -2.00
CA LEU A 63 -4.53 6.15 -1.01
C LEU A 63 -5.71 5.29 -0.53
N PRO A 64 -6.94 5.82 -0.34
CA PRO A 64 -8.10 4.96 -0.07
C PRO A 64 -8.38 3.96 -1.19
N THR A 65 -8.18 4.35 -2.45
CA THR A 65 -8.35 3.44 -3.60
C THR A 65 -7.23 2.41 -3.65
N LEU A 66 -5.99 2.84 -3.39
CA LEU A 66 -4.84 1.93 -3.26
C LEU A 66 -5.09 0.89 -2.16
N ALA A 67 -5.58 1.28 -0.97
CA ALA A 67 -5.91 0.35 0.11
C ALA A 67 -6.92 -0.72 -0.33
N GLN A 68 -7.95 -0.34 -1.08
CA GLN A 68 -8.92 -1.28 -1.63
C GLN A 68 -8.28 -2.25 -2.63
N LEU A 69 -7.32 -1.80 -3.44
CA LEU A 69 -6.57 -2.65 -4.35
C LEU A 69 -5.64 -3.61 -3.59
N LEU A 70 -4.99 -3.16 -2.53
CA LEU A 70 -4.15 -4.00 -1.66
C LEU A 70 -4.99 -5.12 -1.02
N LYS A 71 -6.17 -4.79 -0.46
CA LYS A 71 -7.12 -5.78 0.11
C LYS A 71 -7.57 -6.80 -0.93
N LYS A 72 -7.97 -6.36 -2.13
CA LYS A 72 -8.38 -7.29 -3.20
C LYS A 72 -7.23 -8.14 -3.72
N ALA A 73 -6.01 -7.63 -3.72
CA ALA A 73 -4.83 -8.40 -4.11
C ALA A 73 -4.49 -9.46 -3.05
N SER A 74 -4.66 -9.15 -1.76
CA SER A 74 -4.35 -10.08 -0.67
C SER A 74 -5.26 -11.32 -0.61
N GLU A 75 -6.45 -11.25 -1.23
CA GLU A 75 -7.33 -12.42 -1.42
C GLU A 75 -6.73 -13.48 -2.38
N ARG A 76 -5.75 -13.10 -3.21
CA ARG A 76 -5.20 -13.95 -4.28
C ARG A 76 -3.71 -14.27 -4.12
N THR A 77 -2.98 -13.47 -3.35
CA THR A 77 -1.54 -13.65 -3.06
C THR A 77 -1.25 -13.18 -1.64
N GLN A 78 -0.22 -13.75 -1.00
CA GLN A 78 0.32 -13.12 0.20
C GLN A 78 0.91 -11.75 -0.18
N LEU A 79 0.56 -10.73 0.60
CA LEU A 79 0.98 -9.36 0.36
C LEU A 79 1.64 -8.78 1.61
N ILE A 80 2.88 -8.33 1.48
CA ILE A 80 3.62 -7.62 2.52
C ILE A 80 3.83 -6.19 2.05
N VAL A 81 3.34 -5.23 2.83
CA VAL A 81 3.43 -3.80 2.51
C VAL A 81 4.05 -3.08 3.68
N THR A 82 5.06 -2.26 3.42
CA THR A 82 5.55 -1.28 4.38
C THR A 82 4.92 0.07 4.08
N THR A 83 4.66 0.87 5.11
CA THR A 83 4.08 2.18 4.93
C THR A 83 4.46 3.10 6.08
N HIS A 84 4.63 4.36 5.72
CA HIS A 84 4.75 5.48 6.64
C HIS A 84 3.54 6.42 6.54
N SER A 85 2.54 6.07 5.75
CA SER A 85 1.33 6.88 5.57
C SER A 85 0.29 6.56 6.62
N ASP A 86 0.01 7.54 7.47
CA ASP A 86 -1.13 7.49 8.37
C ASP A 86 -2.45 7.37 7.59
N VAL A 87 -2.58 8.04 6.43
CA VAL A 87 -3.73 7.92 5.53
C VAL A 87 -3.94 6.48 5.02
N LEU A 88 -2.86 5.77 4.65
CA LEU A 88 -2.96 4.38 4.20
C LEU A 88 -3.36 3.45 5.36
N VAL A 89 -2.77 3.66 6.55
CA VAL A 89 -3.16 2.95 7.78
C VAL A 89 -4.62 3.23 8.16
N ASP A 90 -5.07 4.47 7.99
CA ASP A 90 -6.46 4.90 8.24
C ASP A 90 -7.46 4.18 7.34
N ALA A 91 -7.07 3.93 6.08
CA ALA A 91 -7.87 3.19 5.10
C ALA A 91 -7.95 1.67 5.39
N MET A 92 -7.15 1.17 6.33
CA MET A 92 -7.12 -0.22 6.80
C MET A 92 -7.83 -0.40 8.16
N THR A 93 -8.56 0.61 8.64
CA THR A 93 -9.23 0.59 9.96
C THR A 93 -10.18 -0.60 10.18
N ASP A 94 -10.78 -1.10 9.11
CA ASP A 94 -11.67 -2.26 9.09
C ASP A 94 -10.94 -3.62 9.16
N MET A 95 -9.61 -3.64 9.12
CA MET A 95 -8.78 -4.85 9.25
C MET A 95 -7.57 -4.62 10.17
N PRO A 96 -7.75 -4.29 11.46
CA PRO A 96 -6.63 -3.98 12.36
C PRO A 96 -5.59 -5.11 12.40
N GLU A 97 -6.03 -6.37 12.45
CA GLU A 97 -5.16 -7.55 12.50
C GLU A 97 -4.23 -7.71 11.28
N ALA A 98 -4.48 -7.00 10.17
CA ALA A 98 -3.59 -6.97 9.03
C ALA A 98 -2.33 -6.11 9.27
N ILE A 99 -2.34 -5.24 10.28
CA ILE A 99 -1.26 -4.30 10.57
C ILE A 99 -0.32 -4.88 11.62
N LEU A 100 0.98 -4.81 11.33
CA LEU A 100 2.04 -4.98 12.31
C LEU A 100 2.71 -3.62 12.51
N VAL A 101 2.77 -3.17 13.76
CA VAL A 101 3.47 -1.95 14.14
C VAL A 101 4.92 -2.28 14.43
N ALA A 102 5.82 -1.63 13.71
CA ALA A 102 7.26 -1.75 13.92
C ALA A 102 7.73 -0.76 14.99
N GLY A 103 8.33 -1.27 16.06
CA GLY A 103 8.92 -0.48 17.15
C GLY A 103 10.41 -0.78 17.34
N ARG A 104 11.15 0.17 17.92
CA ARG A 104 12.57 -0.02 18.27
C ARG A 104 12.73 -0.07 19.79
N THR A 105 13.45 -1.08 20.25
CA THR A 105 13.85 -1.27 21.65
C THR A 105 15.38 -1.25 21.75
N GLU A 106 15.91 -1.27 22.97
CA GLU A 106 17.36 -1.43 23.21
C GLU A 106 17.90 -2.73 22.61
N ASN A 107 17.06 -3.77 22.49
CA ASN A 107 17.43 -5.09 21.98
C ASN A 107 17.18 -5.27 20.47
N GLY A 108 16.71 -4.23 19.77
CA GLY A 108 16.45 -4.27 18.33
C GLY A 108 15.00 -3.98 17.96
N THR A 109 14.60 -4.47 16.78
CA THR A 109 13.27 -4.20 16.20
C THR A 109 12.24 -5.20 16.68
N THR A 110 11.05 -4.70 17.02
CA THR A 110 9.88 -5.48 17.42
C THR A 110 8.76 -5.24 16.41
N LEU A 111 7.96 -6.28 16.15
CA LEU A 111 6.78 -6.20 15.31
C LEU A 111 5.58 -6.68 16.12
N GLU A 112 4.64 -5.78 16.39
CA GLU A 112 3.45 -6.09 17.18
C GLU A 112 2.22 -6.04 16.28
N ARG A 113 1.49 -7.16 16.20
CA ARG A 113 0.23 -7.21 15.46
C ARG A 113 -0.87 -6.53 16.26
N LEU A 114 -1.65 -5.67 15.62
CA LEU A 114 -2.79 -5.04 16.27
C LEU A 114 -3.88 -6.06 16.61
N ASP A 115 -4.57 -5.81 17.72
CA ASP A 115 -5.63 -6.66 18.25
C ASP A 115 -6.96 -5.92 18.14
N ALA A 116 -7.82 -6.36 17.22
CA ALA A 116 -9.08 -5.71 16.92
C ALA A 116 -10.02 -5.63 18.15
N GLU A 117 -10.01 -6.65 19.02
CA GLU A 117 -10.87 -6.66 20.21
C GLU A 117 -10.41 -5.64 21.25
N LYS A 118 -9.09 -5.48 21.44
CA LYS A 118 -8.54 -4.44 22.32
C LYS A 118 -8.79 -3.04 21.77
N LEU A 119 -8.76 -2.88 20.45
CA LEU A 119 -8.96 -1.60 19.78
C LEU A 119 -10.43 -1.23 19.61
N LYS A 120 -11.36 -2.16 19.77
CA LYS A 120 -12.81 -1.94 19.57
C LYS A 120 -13.35 -0.66 20.21
N PRO A 121 -13.07 -0.32 21.48
CA PRO A 121 -13.57 0.92 22.09
C PRO A 121 -13.00 2.19 21.45
N TRP A 122 -11.79 2.11 20.89
CA TRP A 122 -11.13 3.22 20.21
C TRP A 122 -11.67 3.39 18.79
N LEU A 123 -11.91 2.27 18.09
CA LEU A 123 -12.38 2.26 16.70
C LEU A 123 -13.83 2.77 16.54
N GLU A 124 -14.59 2.89 17.63
CA GLU A 124 -15.87 3.59 17.64
C GLU A 124 -15.74 5.11 17.40
N LYS A 125 -14.57 5.70 17.72
CA LYS A 125 -14.36 7.15 17.72
C LYS A 125 -13.23 7.61 16.82
N TYR A 126 -12.27 6.73 16.58
CA TYR A 126 -11.02 7.03 15.89
C TYR A 126 -10.75 5.98 14.83
N ARG A 127 -9.95 6.38 13.85
CA ARG A 127 -9.40 5.48 12.85
C ARG A 127 -7.94 5.15 13.16
N LEU A 128 -7.43 4.06 12.59
CA LEU A 128 -6.09 3.55 12.93
C LEU A 128 -4.97 4.54 12.63
N GLY A 129 -5.06 5.30 11.53
CA GLY A 129 -4.08 6.34 11.20
C GLY A 129 -4.05 7.43 12.26
N GLN A 130 -5.23 7.83 12.76
CA GLN A 130 -5.34 8.80 13.86
C GLN A 130 -4.75 8.28 15.17
N LEU A 131 -5.00 7.02 15.51
CA LEU A 131 -4.43 6.38 16.70
C LEU A 131 -2.90 6.28 16.59
N TRP A 132 -2.39 5.96 15.41
CA TRP A 132 -0.97 5.90 15.14
C TRP A 132 -0.28 7.26 15.26
N SER A 133 -0.83 8.28 14.61
CA SER A 133 -0.30 9.65 14.68
C SER A 133 -0.34 10.26 16.08
N ARG A 134 -1.17 9.71 16.99
CA ARG A 134 -1.22 10.06 18.41
C ARG A 134 -0.29 9.24 19.29
N GLY A 135 0.35 8.20 18.74
CA GLY A 135 1.21 7.28 19.49
C GLY A 135 0.47 6.21 20.29
N GLU A 136 -0.86 6.10 20.15
CA GLU A 136 -1.70 5.19 20.94
C GLU A 136 -1.49 3.71 20.60
N ILE A 137 -1.02 3.42 19.38
CA ILE A 137 -0.74 2.04 18.92
C ILE A 137 0.76 1.76 18.74
N GLY A 138 1.63 2.64 19.27
CA GLY A 138 3.08 2.46 19.22
C GLY A 138 3.73 2.85 17.90
N GLY A 139 4.94 2.34 17.64
CA GLY A 139 5.71 2.63 16.42
C GLY A 139 6.16 4.09 16.30
N VAL A 140 6.41 4.73 17.44
CA VAL A 140 6.62 6.18 17.59
C VAL A 140 7.61 6.73 16.57
N ARG A 141 7.16 7.76 15.84
CA ARG A 141 8.00 8.70 15.11
C ARG A 141 8.58 9.68 16.12
N TRP A 142 9.89 9.62 16.34
CA TRP A 142 10.65 10.72 16.94
C TRP A 142 10.55 11.98 16.07
#